data_AF-A0A414FX33-F1
#
_entry.id   AF-A0A414FX33-F1
#
_cell.length_a   1.000
_cell.length_b   1.000
_cell.length_c   1.000
_cell.angle_alpha   90.00
_cell.angle_beta   90.00
_cell.angle_gamma   90.00
#
_symmetry.space_group_name_H-M   'P 1'
#
loop_
_entity.id
_entity.type
_entity.pdbx_description
1 polymer ?
#
loop_
_entity_poly.entity_id
_entity_poly.type
_entity_poly.pdbx_seq_one_letter_code
_entity_poly.pdbx_strand_id
1 'polypeptide(L)'
;MNQITCPKCGTVINLDESDYEGIVRQVRDDQFAHEVEERAASLRREHEQALELARSQAKAELDRVMAAQKAELQEALARSSAELQEVKARSASELQEARAASAAALQQAQSAGAAQLAKEQSERAAELMRVRAEADARVAELSAKLESAVEERESAVRVAAQRERMVAQQDAADQKEELREQLAARDAQIASLKAQLDAGATQRDLAVTQAVTEARTTFEEERAKLARDLDAARFELSHEQEVRAAEKQQIETAHALEIEQARKSAQDLIRYKDEEIERLRDMKARLSTKMVGETLEQHCETQFNQLRATAFPHAYFEKDNDASDGTKGDFIFRECDEAGNEIVSIMFEMKNENDTTATKHKNEDFFKKLDSDRKKKGCEYAVLVTLLEPESELYNTGIVDVSYRYEKMYVIRPQFFIPMITLLRNAAMNALAYKRELELVRQQNIDVTEFEEKLLGFQEGFNRNYDLASRKFQTAIDEIDTTIKHLQKVKDNLISSENNLRLANDKAQGLSIRKLTWGNKTMKAKFDEAREEAERAAREGVTVEEAPGAEPDLADSCEV
;
A
#
# COMPACT_ATOMS: atom_id res chain seq x y z
N MET A 1 61.68 27.40 30.67
CA MET A 1 60.62 28.43 30.81
C MET A 1 60.50 29.16 29.48
N ASN A 2 59.48 28.84 28.70
CA ASN A 2 59.22 29.50 27.43
C ASN A 2 58.25 30.66 27.69
N GLN A 3 58.72 31.90 27.54
CA GLN A 3 57.91 33.10 27.72
C GLN A 3 57.25 33.49 26.40
N ILE A 4 55.92 33.59 26.39
CA ILE A 4 55.16 34.07 25.22
C ILE A 4 54.63 35.46 25.54
N THR A 5 54.96 36.42 24.67
CA THR A 5 54.53 37.81 24.81
C THR A 5 53.31 38.05 23.95
N CYS A 6 52.20 38.49 24.55
CA CYS A 6 50.97 38.76 23.80
C CYS A 6 51.20 39.90 22.79
N PRO A 7 50.98 39.70 21.48
CA PRO A 7 51.27 40.71 20.45
C PRO A 7 50.30 41.91 20.49
N LYS A 8 49.21 41.84 21.26
CA LYS A 8 48.18 42.88 21.33
C LYS A 8 48.35 43.85 22.52
N CYS A 9 48.93 43.39 23.63
CA CYS A 9 49.10 44.20 24.83
C CYS A 9 50.50 44.12 25.47
N GLY A 10 51.43 43.33 24.90
CA GLY A 10 52.83 43.28 25.32
C GLY A 10 53.10 42.60 26.66
N THR A 11 52.07 42.07 27.33
CA THR A 11 52.22 41.37 28.61
C THR A 11 52.93 40.03 28.40
N VAL A 12 54.00 39.80 29.18
CA VAL A 12 54.78 38.55 29.17
C VAL A 12 54.04 37.54 30.02
N ILE A 13 53.57 36.47 29.39
CA ILE A 13 52.87 35.38 30.06
C ILE A 13 53.88 34.25 30.27
N ASN A 14 54.11 33.90 31.53
CA ASN A 14 54.89 32.73 31.91
C ASN A 14 53.93 31.53 31.86
N LEU A 15 54.12 30.66 30.87
CA LEU A 15 53.38 29.40 30.77
C LEU A 15 54.19 28.30 31.44
N ASP A 16 53.60 27.72 32.48
CA ASP A 16 54.12 26.54 33.15
C ASP A 16 53.77 25.29 32.32
N GLU A 17 54.55 24.21 32.46
CA GLU A 17 54.45 23.01 31.60
C GLU A 17 53.05 22.35 31.69
N SER A 18 52.41 22.46 32.86
CA SER A 18 51.03 22.03 33.13
C SER A 18 49.97 22.87 32.42
N ASP A 19 50.19 24.18 32.29
CA ASP A 19 49.24 25.08 31.60
C ASP A 19 49.30 24.87 30.08
N TYR A 20 50.49 24.54 29.58
CA TYR A 20 50.66 24.14 28.18
C TYR A 20 49.98 22.79 27.88
N GLU A 21 50.12 21.79 28.76
CA GLU A 21 49.39 20.51 28.62
C GLU A 21 47.88 20.69 28.70
N GLY A 22 47.35 21.51 29.60
CA GLY A 22 45.92 21.79 29.70
C GLY A 22 45.33 22.44 28.44
N ILE A 23 46.04 23.42 27.87
CA ILE A 23 45.63 24.06 26.60
C ILE A 23 45.73 23.08 25.43
N VAL A 24 46.80 22.26 25.36
CA VAL A 24 46.95 21.24 24.32
C VAL A 24 45.86 20.18 24.42
N ARG A 25 45.51 19.73 25.63
CA ARG A 25 44.46 18.73 25.88
C ARG A 25 43.09 19.28 25.50
N GLN A 26 42.76 20.50 25.93
CA GLN A 26 41.50 21.16 25.57
C GLN A 26 41.36 21.34 24.04
N VAL A 27 42.40 21.85 23.37
CA VAL A 27 42.35 22.03 21.91
C VAL A 27 42.25 20.68 21.19
N ARG A 28 42.89 19.63 21.71
CA ARG A 28 42.87 18.29 21.11
C ARG A 28 41.55 17.56 21.35
N ASP A 29 40.95 17.72 22.52
CA ASP A 29 39.64 17.15 22.86
C ASP A 29 38.52 17.87 22.10
N ASP A 30 38.59 19.21 21.99
CA ASP A 30 37.65 19.99 21.17
C ASP A 30 37.81 19.67 19.68
N GLN A 31 39.05 19.54 19.18
CA GLN A 31 39.29 19.11 17.79
C GLN A 31 38.81 17.68 17.54
N PHE A 32 39.02 16.77 18.50
CA PHE A 32 38.58 15.38 18.37
C PHE A 32 37.06 15.27 18.42
N ALA A 33 36.39 15.99 19.33
CA ALA A 33 34.94 16.07 19.38
C ALA A 33 34.37 16.64 18.08
N HIS A 34 35.01 17.68 17.53
CA HIS A 34 34.63 18.25 16.25
C HIS A 34 34.83 17.26 15.09
N GLU A 35 35.95 16.54 15.02
CA GLU A 35 36.19 15.50 14.00
C GLU A 35 35.18 14.35 14.10
N VAL A 36 34.83 13.91 15.31
CA VAL A 36 33.83 12.85 15.52
C VAL A 36 32.44 13.32 15.09
N GLU A 37 32.05 14.55 15.43
CA GLU A 37 30.79 15.13 14.98
C GLU A 37 30.74 15.31 13.46
N GLU A 38 31.84 15.76 12.86
CA GLU A 38 31.94 15.94 11.41
C GLU A 38 31.83 14.58 10.69
N ARG A 39 32.49 13.54 11.22
CA ARG A 39 32.45 12.18 10.67
C ARG A 39 31.09 11.52 10.87
N ALA A 40 30.45 11.71 12.02
CA ALA A 40 29.08 11.27 12.27
C ALA A 40 28.08 12.01 11.36
N ALA A 41 28.28 13.30 11.12
CA ALA A 41 27.48 14.08 10.17
C ALA A 41 27.73 13.64 8.72
N SER A 42 28.94 13.26 8.34
CA SER A 42 29.25 12.68 7.03
C SER A 42 28.53 11.35 6.85
N LEU A 43 28.63 10.43 7.82
CA LEU A 43 27.97 9.12 7.77
C LEU A 43 26.44 9.24 7.75
N ARG A 44 25.87 10.19 8.51
CA ARG A 44 24.42 10.47 8.45
C ARG A 44 24.00 10.95 7.06
N ARG A 45 24.76 11.86 6.45
CA ARG A 45 24.50 12.34 5.08
C ARG A 45 24.62 11.21 4.04
N GLU A 46 25.64 10.37 4.16
CA GLU A 46 25.82 9.20 3.28
C GLU A 46 24.67 8.19 3.43
N HIS A 47 24.24 7.91 4.66
CA HIS A 47 23.10 7.02 4.91
C HIS A 47 21.79 7.59 4.36
N GLU A 48 21.56 8.88 4.55
CA GLU A 48 20.36 9.56 4.05
C GLU A 48 20.33 9.56 2.51
N GLN A 49 21.47 9.82 1.86
CA GLN A 49 21.61 9.70 0.41
C GLN A 49 21.41 8.26 -0.08
N ALA A 50 21.91 7.26 0.66
CA ALA A 50 21.72 5.85 0.31
C ALA A 50 20.24 5.43 0.42
N LEU A 51 19.53 5.90 1.45
CA LEU A 51 18.09 5.68 1.61
C LEU A 51 17.28 6.37 0.52
N GLU A 52 17.64 7.60 0.16
CA GLU A 52 16.98 8.35 -0.91
C GLU A 52 17.19 7.66 -2.26
N LEU A 53 18.42 7.19 -2.54
CA LEU A 53 18.71 6.41 -3.74
C LEU A 53 17.92 5.09 -3.77
N ALA A 54 17.87 4.35 -2.66
CA ALA A 54 17.10 3.11 -2.56
C ALA A 54 15.59 3.34 -2.75
N ARG A 55 15.04 4.42 -2.18
CA ARG A 55 13.64 4.82 -2.39
C ARG A 55 13.37 5.20 -3.84
N SER A 56 14.28 5.95 -4.46
CA SER A 56 14.19 6.34 -5.87
C SER A 56 14.23 5.11 -6.79
N GLN A 57 15.14 4.17 -6.53
CA GLN A 57 15.23 2.90 -7.26
C GLN A 57 13.97 2.05 -7.08
N ALA A 58 13.47 1.89 -5.85
CA ALA A 58 12.25 1.14 -5.59
C ALA A 58 11.02 1.77 -6.28
N LYS A 59 10.94 3.11 -6.30
CA LYS A 59 9.89 3.84 -7.04
C LYS A 59 10.00 3.63 -8.54
N ALA A 60 11.21 3.73 -9.10
CA ALA A 60 11.44 3.49 -10.52
C ALA A 60 11.14 2.04 -10.94
N GLU A 61 11.45 1.06 -10.07
CA GLU A 61 11.10 -0.35 -10.26
C GLU A 61 9.58 -0.53 -10.29
N LEU A 62 8.88 0.06 -9.32
CA LEU A 62 7.42 0.02 -9.24
C LEU A 62 6.76 0.67 -10.46
N ASP A 63 7.23 1.85 -10.87
CA ASP A 63 6.72 2.55 -12.05
C ASP A 63 6.94 1.73 -13.33
N ARG A 64 8.07 1.02 -13.45
CA ARG A 64 8.34 0.10 -14.56
C ARG A 64 7.39 -1.10 -14.57
N VAL A 65 7.18 -1.74 -13.42
CA VAL A 65 6.28 -2.89 -13.30
C VAL A 65 4.84 -2.47 -13.62
N MET A 66 4.40 -1.33 -13.09
CA MET A 66 3.06 -0.80 -13.36
C MET A 66 2.89 -0.43 -14.84
N ALA A 67 3.90 0.15 -15.48
CA ALA A 67 3.88 0.44 -16.91
C ALA A 67 3.82 -0.84 -17.75
N ALA A 68 4.59 -1.87 -17.39
CA ALA A 68 4.57 -3.17 -18.06
C ALA A 68 3.21 -3.86 -17.94
N GLN A 69 2.65 -3.94 -16.73
CA GLN A 69 1.30 -4.51 -16.52
C GLN A 69 0.21 -3.72 -17.25
N LYS A 70 0.31 -2.40 -17.30
CA LYS A 70 -0.62 -1.55 -18.06
C LYS A 70 -0.53 -1.82 -19.56
N ALA A 71 0.68 -2.00 -20.10
CA ALA A 71 0.89 -2.35 -21.49
C ALA A 71 0.33 -3.75 -21.82
N GLU A 72 0.59 -4.75 -20.97
CA GLU A 72 0.03 -6.10 -21.11
C GLU A 72 -1.50 -6.09 -21.09
N LEU A 73 -2.11 -5.32 -20.19
CA LEU A 73 -3.57 -5.18 -20.11
C LEU A 73 -4.14 -4.51 -21.36
N GLN A 74 -3.47 -3.48 -21.88
CA GLN A 74 -3.88 -2.83 -23.13
C GLN A 74 -3.76 -3.78 -24.32
N GLU A 75 -2.72 -4.60 -24.37
CA GLU A 75 -2.54 -5.56 -25.45
C GLU A 75 -3.57 -6.69 -25.37
N ALA A 76 -3.85 -7.21 -24.17
CA ALA A 76 -4.91 -8.21 -23.95
C ALA A 76 -6.30 -7.66 -24.32
N LEU A 77 -6.59 -6.41 -23.98
CA LEU A 77 -7.84 -5.74 -24.37
C LEU A 77 -7.93 -5.57 -25.89
N ALA A 78 -6.83 -5.17 -26.54
CA ALA A 78 -6.77 -5.03 -27.99
C ALA A 78 -7.01 -6.38 -28.69
N ARG A 79 -6.36 -7.47 -28.23
CA ARG A 79 -6.58 -8.82 -28.75
C ARG A 79 -8.03 -9.27 -28.58
N SER A 80 -8.58 -9.15 -27.37
CA SER A 80 -9.97 -9.53 -27.12
C SER A 80 -10.95 -8.72 -27.97
N SER A 81 -10.68 -7.43 -28.18
CA SER A 81 -11.52 -6.60 -29.06
C SER A 81 -11.45 -7.01 -30.53
N ALA A 82 -10.27 -7.40 -31.01
CA ALA A 82 -10.06 -7.88 -32.38
C ALA A 82 -10.73 -9.24 -32.60
N GLU A 83 -10.59 -10.18 -31.67
CA GLU A 83 -11.29 -11.48 -31.70
C GLU A 83 -12.81 -11.28 -31.71
N LEU A 84 -13.34 -10.36 -30.91
CA LEU A 84 -14.77 -10.04 -30.90
C LEU A 84 -15.24 -9.45 -32.24
N GLN A 85 -14.42 -8.60 -32.88
CA GLN A 85 -14.74 -8.08 -34.21
C GLN A 85 -14.70 -9.18 -35.28
N GLU A 86 -13.74 -10.10 -35.21
CA GLU A 86 -13.64 -11.21 -36.15
C GLU A 86 -14.82 -12.18 -36.01
N VAL A 87 -15.21 -12.55 -34.78
CA VAL A 87 -16.38 -13.40 -34.53
C VAL A 87 -17.66 -12.70 -35.01
N LYS A 88 -17.81 -11.40 -34.77
CA LYS A 88 -18.94 -10.62 -35.29
C LYS A 88 -18.97 -10.62 -36.82
N ALA A 89 -17.83 -10.40 -37.47
CA ALA A 89 -17.72 -10.39 -38.92
C ALA A 89 -18.05 -11.78 -39.52
N ARG A 90 -17.55 -12.86 -38.92
CA ARG A 90 -17.89 -14.24 -39.32
C ARG A 90 -19.38 -14.51 -39.18
N SER A 91 -19.98 -14.21 -38.01
CA SER A 91 -21.42 -14.41 -37.80
C SER A 91 -22.28 -13.58 -38.77
N ALA A 92 -21.84 -12.37 -39.12
CA ALA A 92 -22.53 -11.52 -40.09
C ALA A 92 -22.43 -12.10 -41.51
N SER A 93 -21.27 -12.63 -41.90
CA SER A 93 -21.06 -13.31 -43.18
C SER A 93 -21.94 -14.58 -43.26
N GLU A 94 -21.93 -15.42 -42.23
CA GLU A 94 -22.75 -16.64 -42.16
C GLU A 94 -24.25 -16.32 -42.25
N LEU A 95 -24.72 -15.27 -41.55
CA LEU A 95 -26.11 -14.80 -41.65
C LEU A 95 -26.44 -14.27 -43.05
N GLN A 96 -25.50 -13.58 -43.71
CA GLN A 96 -25.68 -13.08 -45.05
C GLN A 96 -25.74 -14.22 -46.08
N GLU A 97 -24.87 -15.21 -45.94
CA GLU A 97 -24.88 -16.42 -46.77
C GLU A 97 -26.15 -17.25 -46.58
N ALA A 98 -26.58 -17.46 -45.33
CA ALA A 98 -27.83 -18.16 -45.04
C ALA A 98 -29.05 -17.41 -45.63
N ARG A 99 -29.08 -16.08 -45.53
CA ARG A 99 -30.12 -15.25 -46.17
C ARG A 99 -30.09 -15.35 -47.69
N ALA A 100 -28.91 -15.30 -48.30
CA ALA A 100 -28.75 -15.42 -49.74
C ALA A 100 -29.19 -16.81 -50.24
N ALA A 101 -28.82 -17.87 -49.54
CA ALA A 101 -29.23 -19.24 -49.83
C ALA A 101 -30.75 -19.41 -49.71
N SER A 102 -31.36 -18.87 -48.65
CA SER A 102 -32.81 -18.91 -48.47
C SER A 102 -33.56 -18.11 -49.52
N ALA A 103 -33.03 -16.95 -49.95
CA ALA A 103 -33.61 -16.14 -51.03
C ALA A 103 -33.51 -16.87 -52.38
N ALA A 104 -32.38 -17.50 -52.68
CA ALA A 104 -32.19 -18.30 -53.89
C ALA A 104 -33.15 -19.51 -53.92
N ALA A 105 -33.31 -20.22 -52.80
CA ALA A 105 -34.25 -21.33 -52.68
C ALA A 105 -35.71 -20.88 -52.90
N LEU A 106 -36.09 -19.72 -52.34
CA LEU A 106 -37.43 -19.16 -52.53
C LEU A 106 -37.68 -18.78 -54.01
N GLN A 107 -36.69 -18.17 -54.67
CA GLN A 107 -36.80 -17.80 -56.08
C GLN A 107 -36.84 -19.02 -57.00
N GLN A 108 -36.09 -20.07 -56.67
CA GLN A 108 -36.15 -21.34 -57.39
C GLN A 108 -37.52 -22.04 -57.21
N ALA A 109 -38.08 -22.03 -56.00
CA ALA A 109 -39.43 -22.55 -55.75
C ALA A 109 -40.50 -21.74 -56.50
N GLN A 110 -40.38 -20.41 -56.52
CA GLN A 110 -41.31 -19.53 -57.26
C GLN A 110 -41.23 -19.74 -58.77
N SER A 111 -40.03 -19.83 -59.33
CA SER A 111 -39.85 -20.08 -60.78
C SER A 111 -40.30 -21.47 -61.20
N ALA A 112 -40.05 -22.50 -60.38
CA ALA A 112 -40.58 -23.84 -60.61
C ALA A 112 -42.12 -23.87 -60.57
N GLY A 113 -42.72 -23.21 -59.58
CA GLY A 113 -44.18 -23.06 -59.48
C GLY A 113 -44.78 -22.32 -60.68
N ALA A 114 -44.15 -21.22 -61.12
CA ALA A 114 -44.58 -20.47 -62.30
C ALA A 114 -44.46 -21.27 -63.60
N ALA A 115 -43.38 -22.05 -63.76
CA ALA A 115 -43.19 -22.92 -64.93
C ALA A 115 -44.22 -24.05 -64.98
N GLN A 116 -44.55 -24.63 -63.82
CA GLN A 116 -45.57 -25.68 -63.72
C GLN A 116 -46.97 -25.14 -64.04
N LEU A 117 -47.31 -23.96 -63.52
CA LEU A 117 -48.57 -23.28 -63.82
C LEU A 117 -48.69 -22.93 -65.32
N ALA A 118 -47.60 -22.45 -65.93
CA ALA A 118 -47.56 -22.13 -67.35
C ALA A 118 -47.73 -23.39 -68.22
N LYS A 119 -47.15 -24.52 -67.81
CA LYS A 119 -47.32 -25.81 -68.49
C LYS A 119 -48.77 -26.28 -68.42
N GLU A 120 -49.38 -26.27 -67.24
CA GLU A 120 -50.80 -26.63 -67.06
C GLU A 120 -51.73 -25.72 -67.88
N GLN A 121 -51.47 -24.41 -67.89
CA GLN A 121 -52.23 -23.46 -68.72
C GLN A 121 -52.10 -23.75 -70.22
N SER A 122 -50.89 -24.08 -70.69
CA SER A 122 -50.64 -24.44 -72.10
C SER A 122 -51.32 -25.75 -72.48
N GLU A 123 -51.29 -26.77 -71.62
CA GLU A 123 -51.97 -28.05 -71.85
C GLU A 123 -53.48 -27.85 -71.92
N ARG A 124 -54.06 -27.06 -71.00
CA ARG A 124 -55.48 -26.74 -70.99
C ARG A 124 -55.93 -25.91 -72.20
N ALA A 125 -55.09 -24.99 -72.65
CA ALA A 125 -55.33 -24.21 -73.86
C ALA A 125 -55.31 -25.09 -75.12
N ALA A 126 -54.38 -26.04 -75.21
CA ALA A 126 -54.31 -27.00 -76.30
C ALA A 126 -55.52 -27.94 -76.33
N GLU A 127 -55.98 -28.39 -75.16
CA GLU A 127 -57.19 -29.21 -75.02
C GLU A 127 -58.44 -28.45 -75.48
N LEU A 128 -58.62 -27.19 -75.03
CA LEU A 128 -59.71 -26.33 -75.48
C LEU A 128 -59.68 -26.09 -76.99
N MET A 129 -58.50 -25.91 -77.59
CA MET A 129 -58.36 -25.71 -79.04
C MET A 129 -58.76 -26.98 -79.82
N ARG A 130 -58.42 -28.17 -79.32
CA ARG A 130 -58.84 -29.45 -79.93
C ARG A 130 -60.35 -29.63 -79.87
N VAL A 131 -60.96 -29.42 -78.70
CA VAL A 131 -62.42 -29.53 -78.53
C VAL A 131 -63.15 -28.56 -79.45
N ARG A 132 -62.63 -27.33 -79.61
CA ARG A 132 -63.20 -26.33 -80.51
C ARG A 132 -63.08 -26.75 -81.99
N ALA A 133 -61.93 -27.27 -82.42
CA ALA A 133 -61.76 -27.75 -83.78
C ALA A 133 -62.69 -28.93 -84.12
N GLU A 134 -62.92 -29.84 -83.16
CA GLU A 134 -63.87 -30.95 -83.32
C GLU A 134 -65.32 -30.45 -83.43
N ALA A 135 -65.69 -29.40 -82.69
CA ALA A 135 -66.99 -28.76 -82.80
C ALA A 135 -67.18 -28.08 -84.17
N ASP A 136 -66.19 -27.31 -84.63
CA ASP A 136 -66.23 -26.61 -85.92
C ASP A 136 -66.32 -27.59 -87.10
N ALA A 137 -65.62 -28.73 -87.04
CA ALA A 137 -65.71 -29.78 -88.05
C ALA A 137 -67.12 -30.41 -88.12
N ARG A 138 -67.74 -30.67 -86.97
CA ARG A 138 -69.14 -31.16 -86.91
C ARG A 138 -70.13 -30.15 -87.46
N VAL A 139 -69.94 -28.87 -87.17
CA VAL A 139 -70.79 -27.79 -87.72
C VAL A 139 -70.66 -27.73 -89.25
N ALA A 140 -69.45 -27.84 -89.80
CA ALA A 140 -69.22 -27.85 -91.24
C ALA A 140 -69.86 -29.07 -91.93
N GLU A 141 -69.74 -30.26 -91.34
CA GLU A 141 -70.36 -31.49 -91.87
C GLU A 141 -71.89 -31.39 -91.91
N LEU A 142 -72.50 -30.90 -90.81
CA LEU A 142 -73.95 -30.71 -90.73
C LEU A 142 -74.45 -29.64 -91.70
N SER A 143 -73.67 -28.58 -91.92
CA SER A 143 -74.02 -27.51 -92.87
C SER A 143 -73.99 -28.00 -94.33
N ALA A 144 -72.96 -28.78 -94.71
CA ALA A 144 -72.86 -29.36 -96.05
C ALA A 144 -74.00 -30.35 -96.37
N LYS A 145 -74.42 -31.14 -95.37
CA LYS A 145 -75.59 -32.04 -95.48
C LYS A 145 -76.89 -31.28 -95.70
N LEU A 146 -77.03 -30.11 -95.07
CA LEU A 146 -78.21 -29.27 -95.21
C LEU A 146 -78.29 -28.62 -96.62
N GLU A 147 -77.16 -28.16 -97.15
CA GLU A 147 -77.10 -27.50 -98.46
C GLU A 147 -77.40 -28.47 -99.62
N SER A 148 -76.83 -29.69 -99.56
CA SER A 148 -77.14 -30.76 -100.52
C SER A 148 -78.63 -31.13 -100.55
N ALA A 149 -79.31 -31.10 -99.39
CA ALA A 149 -80.74 -31.40 -99.31
C ALA A 149 -81.62 -30.27 -99.88
N VAL A 150 -81.12 -29.03 -99.89
CA VAL A 150 -81.82 -27.86 -100.44
C VAL A 150 -81.72 -27.82 -101.96
N GLU A 151 -80.55 -28.10 -102.53
CA GLU A 151 -80.34 -28.13 -104.00
C GLU A 151 -81.16 -29.23 -104.70
N GLU A 152 -81.30 -30.40 -104.09
CA GLU A 152 -82.17 -31.47 -104.60
C GLU A 152 -83.64 -31.01 -104.70
N ARG A 153 -84.14 -30.26 -103.70
CA ARG A 153 -85.51 -29.71 -103.73
C ARG A 153 -85.69 -28.61 -104.78
N GLU A 154 -84.70 -27.76 -105.01
CA GLU A 154 -84.79 -26.70 -106.03
C GLU A 154 -84.82 -27.26 -107.46
N SER A 155 -84.08 -28.35 -107.72
CA SER A 155 -84.08 -29.02 -109.03
C SER A 155 -85.43 -29.66 -109.37
N ALA A 156 -86.16 -30.16 -108.37
CA ALA A 156 -87.49 -30.75 -108.53
C ALA A 156 -88.57 -29.70 -108.86
N VAL A 157 -88.40 -28.44 -108.44
CA VAL A 157 -89.37 -27.35 -108.68
C VAL A 157 -89.23 -26.73 -110.08
N ARG A 158 -88.03 -26.76 -110.69
CA ARG A 158 -87.81 -26.20 -112.05
C ARG A 158 -88.42 -27.03 -113.19
N VAL A 159 -88.53 -28.36 -113.03
CA VAL A 159 -89.06 -29.25 -114.08
C VAL A 159 -90.59 -29.14 -114.22
N ALA A 160 -91.29 -28.74 -113.15
CA ALA A 160 -92.74 -28.60 -113.15
C ALA A 160 -93.26 -27.34 -113.89
N ALA A 161 -92.42 -26.33 -114.13
CA ALA A 161 -92.83 -24.99 -114.58
C ALA A 161 -92.90 -24.80 -116.12
N GLN A 162 -92.58 -25.82 -116.94
CA GLN A 162 -92.41 -25.67 -118.39
C GLN A 162 -93.54 -26.24 -119.27
N ARG A 163 -94.58 -26.86 -118.69
CA ARG A 163 -95.63 -27.60 -119.44
C ARG A 163 -96.97 -26.88 -119.67
N GLU A 164 -97.22 -25.71 -119.10
CA GLU A 164 -98.56 -25.10 -119.08
C GLU A 164 -98.67 -23.76 -119.85
N ARG A 165 -98.31 -23.73 -121.15
CA ARG A 165 -98.46 -22.51 -121.98
C ARG A 165 -99.06 -22.70 -123.38
N MET A 166 -99.78 -23.79 -123.65
CA MET A 166 -100.59 -23.91 -124.86
C MET A 166 -101.99 -24.45 -124.54
N VAL A 167 -102.97 -23.81 -125.17
CA VAL A 167 -104.41 -24.13 -125.18
C VAL A 167 -105.22 -23.42 -124.08
N ALA A 168 -105.48 -22.14 -124.37
CA ALA A 168 -106.60 -21.40 -123.82
C ALA A 168 -107.86 -21.65 -124.70
N GLN A 169 -109.03 -21.55 -124.05
CA GLN A 169 -110.37 -21.30 -124.63
C GLN A 169 -111.15 -22.48 -125.20
N GLN A 170 -111.51 -23.41 -124.32
CA GLN A 170 -112.91 -23.83 -124.05
C GLN A 170 -112.90 -24.44 -122.63
N ASP A 171 -114.04 -24.51 -121.95
CA ASP A 171 -114.19 -25.11 -120.61
C ASP A 171 -113.97 -24.19 -119.40
N ALA A 172 -114.53 -22.98 -119.48
CA ALA A 172 -114.70 -22.03 -118.37
C ALA A 172 -115.69 -22.50 -117.26
N ALA A 173 -116.11 -23.77 -117.27
CA ALA A 173 -116.91 -24.39 -116.21
C ALA A 173 -116.10 -25.46 -115.46
N ASP A 174 -115.34 -26.30 -116.18
CA ASP A 174 -114.49 -27.35 -115.60
C ASP A 174 -113.22 -26.77 -114.95
N GLN A 175 -112.69 -25.65 -115.47
CA GLN A 175 -111.56 -24.95 -114.85
C GLN A 175 -111.84 -24.45 -113.43
N LYS A 176 -113.11 -24.18 -113.06
CA LYS A 176 -113.44 -23.69 -111.70
C LYS A 176 -113.41 -24.82 -110.67
N GLU A 177 -113.65 -26.05 -111.11
CA GLU A 177 -113.63 -27.25 -110.28
C GLU A 177 -112.18 -27.79 -110.20
N GLU A 178 -111.45 -27.78 -111.31
CA GLU A 178 -110.02 -28.13 -111.34
C GLU A 178 -109.12 -27.09 -110.65
N LEU A 179 -109.39 -25.77 -110.77
CA LEU A 179 -108.73 -24.74 -109.95
C LEU A 179 -109.09 -24.87 -108.47
N ARG A 180 -110.30 -25.36 -108.12
CA ARG A 180 -110.68 -25.63 -106.72
C ARG A 180 -109.95 -26.85 -106.17
N GLU A 181 -109.80 -27.91 -106.97
CA GLU A 181 -108.99 -29.09 -106.58
C GLU A 181 -107.50 -28.74 -106.52
N GLN A 182 -106.98 -27.93 -107.45
CA GLN A 182 -105.60 -27.47 -107.41
C GLN A 182 -105.36 -26.49 -106.25
N LEU A 183 -106.30 -25.59 -105.94
CA LEU A 183 -106.24 -24.74 -104.74
C LEU A 183 -106.33 -25.58 -103.47
N ALA A 184 -107.22 -26.57 -103.40
CA ALA A 184 -107.30 -27.49 -102.27
C ALA A 184 -106.02 -28.33 -102.12
N ALA A 185 -105.41 -28.77 -103.22
CA ALA A 185 -104.15 -29.51 -103.22
C ALA A 185 -102.96 -28.61 -102.85
N ARG A 186 -102.95 -27.34 -103.28
CA ARG A 186 -101.94 -26.34 -102.92
C ARG A 186 -102.11 -25.87 -101.48
N ASP A 187 -103.34 -25.70 -101.00
CA ASP A 187 -103.65 -25.41 -99.60
C ASP A 187 -103.29 -26.59 -98.69
N ALA A 188 -103.50 -27.84 -99.16
CA ALA A 188 -103.02 -29.03 -98.47
C ALA A 188 -101.48 -29.11 -98.47
N GLN A 189 -100.81 -28.75 -99.56
CA GLN A 189 -99.35 -28.65 -99.60
C GLN A 189 -98.81 -27.52 -98.72
N ILE A 190 -99.46 -26.36 -98.68
CA ILE A 190 -99.10 -25.24 -97.79
C ILE A 190 -99.34 -25.64 -96.34
N ALA A 191 -100.44 -26.34 -96.03
CA ALA A 191 -100.70 -26.86 -94.70
C ALA A 191 -99.65 -27.91 -94.28
N SER A 192 -99.26 -28.80 -95.19
CA SER A 192 -98.20 -29.79 -94.97
C SER A 192 -96.83 -29.15 -94.78
N LEU A 193 -96.46 -28.16 -95.60
CA LEU A 193 -95.21 -27.43 -95.49
C LEU A 193 -95.15 -26.53 -94.26
N LYS A 194 -96.27 -25.91 -93.86
CA LYS A 194 -96.39 -25.20 -92.58
C LYS A 194 -96.24 -26.16 -91.42
N ALA A 195 -96.90 -27.32 -91.45
CA ALA A 195 -96.72 -28.35 -90.43
C ALA A 195 -95.27 -28.87 -90.37
N GLN A 196 -94.56 -28.99 -91.49
CA GLN A 196 -93.14 -29.34 -91.53
C GLN A 196 -92.23 -28.22 -91.02
N LEU A 197 -92.55 -26.95 -91.29
CA LEU A 197 -91.83 -25.80 -90.75
C LEU A 197 -92.05 -25.65 -89.25
N ASP A 198 -93.28 -25.86 -88.78
CA ASP A 198 -93.64 -25.86 -87.35
C ASP A 198 -93.00 -27.05 -86.63
N ALA A 199 -92.96 -28.23 -87.26
CA ALA A 199 -92.23 -29.40 -86.76
C ALA A 199 -90.71 -29.15 -86.72
N GLY A 200 -90.13 -28.52 -87.75
CA GLY A 200 -88.71 -28.17 -87.78
C GLY A 200 -88.35 -27.04 -86.81
N ALA A 201 -89.25 -26.08 -86.57
CA ALA A 201 -89.09 -25.02 -85.58
C ALA A 201 -89.15 -25.60 -84.16
N THR A 202 -90.15 -26.44 -83.87
CA THR A 202 -90.25 -27.15 -82.57
C THR A 202 -89.07 -28.08 -82.33
N GLN A 203 -88.54 -28.74 -83.36
CA GLN A 203 -87.34 -29.59 -83.23
C GLN A 203 -86.07 -28.76 -82.98
N ARG A 204 -85.94 -27.59 -83.59
CA ARG A 204 -84.84 -26.64 -83.32
C ARG A 204 -84.96 -26.04 -81.91
N ASP A 205 -86.14 -25.62 -81.50
CA ASP A 205 -86.39 -25.11 -80.15
C ASP A 205 -86.12 -26.18 -79.09
N LEU A 206 -86.50 -27.42 -79.35
CA LEU A 206 -86.17 -28.55 -78.47
C LEU A 206 -84.67 -28.78 -78.39
N ALA A 207 -83.95 -28.76 -79.51
CA ALA A 207 -82.50 -28.94 -79.55
C ALA A 207 -81.74 -27.81 -78.85
N VAL A 208 -82.15 -26.55 -79.03
CA VAL A 208 -81.60 -25.40 -78.32
C VAL A 208 -81.90 -25.49 -76.82
N THR A 209 -83.13 -25.87 -76.46
CA THR A 209 -83.50 -26.05 -75.05
C THR A 209 -82.66 -27.14 -74.39
N GLN A 210 -82.48 -28.29 -75.06
CA GLN A 210 -81.65 -29.40 -74.60
C GLN A 210 -80.18 -28.98 -74.42
N ALA A 211 -79.58 -28.33 -75.42
CA ALA A 211 -78.20 -27.85 -75.35
C ALA A 211 -78.00 -26.80 -74.24
N VAL A 212 -78.97 -25.90 -74.06
CA VAL A 212 -78.94 -24.91 -72.97
C VAL A 212 -79.11 -25.57 -71.61
N THR A 213 -79.98 -26.58 -71.49
CA THR A 213 -80.11 -27.35 -70.24
C THR A 213 -78.85 -28.14 -69.91
N GLU A 214 -78.22 -28.79 -70.90
CA GLU A 214 -76.97 -29.53 -70.69
C GLU A 214 -75.82 -28.59 -70.28
N ALA A 215 -75.64 -27.47 -70.99
CA ALA A 215 -74.65 -26.45 -70.63
C ALA A 215 -74.90 -25.85 -69.25
N ARG A 216 -76.17 -25.70 -68.86
CA ARG A 216 -76.55 -25.22 -67.53
C ARG A 216 -76.26 -26.27 -66.46
N THR A 217 -76.52 -27.55 -66.72
CA THR A 217 -76.20 -28.63 -65.78
C THR A 217 -74.71 -28.77 -65.56
N THR A 218 -73.88 -28.71 -66.61
CA THR A 218 -72.42 -28.78 -66.47
C THR A 218 -71.86 -27.58 -65.72
N PHE A 219 -72.39 -26.37 -65.98
CA PHE A 219 -72.01 -25.17 -65.23
C PHE A 219 -72.44 -25.25 -63.76
N GLU A 220 -73.64 -25.76 -63.46
CA GLU A 220 -74.11 -25.97 -62.10
C GLU A 220 -73.26 -27.03 -61.36
N GLU A 221 -72.82 -28.09 -62.04
CA GLU A 221 -71.90 -29.10 -61.51
C GLU A 221 -70.50 -28.55 -61.21
N GLU A 222 -69.90 -27.78 -62.14
CA GLU A 222 -68.61 -27.14 -61.91
C GLU A 222 -68.68 -26.12 -60.77
N ARG A 223 -69.77 -25.35 -60.71
CA ARG A 223 -70.00 -24.39 -59.62
C ARG A 223 -70.19 -25.10 -58.27
N ALA A 224 -70.88 -26.23 -58.25
CA ALA A 224 -71.02 -27.07 -57.05
C ALA A 224 -69.71 -27.75 -56.64
N LYS A 225 -68.82 -28.04 -57.59
CA LYS A 225 -67.48 -28.56 -57.32
C LYS A 225 -66.57 -27.46 -56.75
N LEU A 226 -66.53 -26.30 -57.39
CA LEU A 226 -65.78 -25.14 -56.89
C LEU A 226 -66.25 -24.70 -55.50
N ALA A 227 -67.56 -24.73 -55.24
CA ALA A 227 -68.10 -24.43 -53.91
C ALA A 227 -67.58 -25.41 -52.84
N ARG A 228 -67.57 -26.72 -53.16
CA ARG A 228 -67.02 -27.75 -52.27
C ARG A 228 -65.52 -27.58 -52.03
N ASP A 229 -64.75 -27.29 -53.08
CA ASP A 229 -63.30 -27.08 -52.98
C ASP A 229 -63.00 -25.82 -52.14
N LEU A 230 -63.81 -24.77 -52.28
CA LEU A 230 -63.68 -23.52 -51.51
C LEU A 230 -64.05 -23.74 -50.04
N ASP A 231 -65.11 -24.50 -49.75
CA ASP A 231 -65.48 -24.87 -48.38
C ASP A 231 -64.43 -25.79 -47.74
N ALA A 232 -63.84 -26.72 -48.50
CA ALA A 232 -62.72 -27.54 -48.03
C ALA A 232 -61.48 -26.69 -47.71
N ALA A 233 -61.09 -25.78 -48.60
CA ALA A 233 -59.97 -24.86 -48.37
C ALA A 233 -60.21 -23.93 -47.18
N ARG A 234 -61.46 -23.46 -46.98
CA ARG A 234 -61.84 -22.68 -45.79
C ARG A 234 -61.73 -23.49 -44.52
N PHE A 235 -62.15 -24.76 -44.56
CA PHE A 235 -62.04 -25.66 -43.42
C PHE A 235 -60.57 -25.91 -43.06
N GLU A 236 -59.73 -26.25 -44.06
CA GLU A 236 -58.29 -26.44 -43.86
C GLU A 236 -57.61 -25.19 -43.29
N LEU A 237 -57.92 -24.00 -43.82
CA LEU A 237 -57.37 -22.74 -43.32
C LEU A 237 -57.83 -22.46 -41.88
N SER A 238 -59.11 -22.73 -41.56
CA SER A 238 -59.62 -22.57 -40.19
C SER A 238 -58.95 -23.52 -39.21
N HIS A 239 -58.71 -24.76 -39.63
CA HIS A 239 -58.04 -25.76 -38.82
C HIS A 239 -56.56 -25.39 -38.60
N GLU A 240 -55.86 -24.93 -39.64
CA GLU A 240 -54.48 -24.47 -39.51
C GLU A 240 -54.36 -23.24 -38.58
N GLN A 241 -55.33 -22.33 -38.63
CA GLN A 241 -55.41 -21.20 -37.71
C GLN A 241 -55.63 -21.64 -36.26
N GLU A 242 -56.52 -22.61 -36.03
CA GLU A 242 -56.75 -23.19 -34.70
C GLU A 242 -55.50 -23.89 -34.16
N VAL A 243 -54.81 -24.68 -34.99
CA VAL A 243 -53.56 -25.35 -34.60
C VAL A 243 -52.48 -24.33 -34.26
N ARG A 244 -52.26 -23.30 -35.10
CA ARG A 244 -51.29 -22.24 -34.81
C ARG A 244 -51.65 -21.44 -33.55
N ALA A 245 -52.95 -21.21 -33.31
CA ALA A 245 -53.42 -20.55 -32.09
C ALA A 245 -53.13 -21.41 -30.85
N ALA A 246 -53.38 -22.72 -30.93
CA ALA A 246 -53.08 -23.66 -29.86
C ALA A 246 -51.57 -23.78 -29.58
N GLU A 247 -50.72 -23.87 -30.62
CA GLU A 247 -49.27 -23.88 -30.49
C GLU A 247 -48.75 -22.59 -29.86
N LYS A 248 -49.24 -21.44 -30.32
CA LYS A 248 -48.88 -20.14 -29.74
C LYS A 248 -49.25 -20.08 -28.25
N GLN A 249 -50.45 -20.54 -27.90
CA GLN A 249 -50.89 -20.58 -26.51
C GLN A 249 -50.02 -21.53 -25.66
N GLN A 250 -49.63 -22.70 -26.19
CA GLN A 250 -48.71 -23.60 -25.51
C GLN A 250 -47.34 -22.95 -25.26
N ILE A 251 -46.76 -22.30 -26.27
CA ILE A 251 -45.48 -21.58 -26.15
C ILE A 251 -45.58 -20.44 -25.13
N GLU A 252 -46.65 -19.65 -25.16
CA GLU A 252 -46.89 -18.58 -24.18
C GLU A 252 -47.00 -19.14 -22.75
N THR A 253 -47.74 -20.25 -22.55
CA THR A 253 -47.83 -20.89 -21.23
C THR A 253 -46.50 -21.49 -20.77
N ALA A 254 -45.70 -22.07 -21.67
CA ALA A 254 -44.39 -22.63 -21.35
C ALA A 254 -43.41 -21.52 -20.93
N HIS A 255 -43.33 -20.43 -21.69
CA HIS A 255 -42.51 -19.27 -21.32
C HIS A 255 -42.98 -18.61 -20.03
N ALA A 256 -44.29 -18.51 -19.80
CA ALA A 256 -44.82 -17.98 -18.54
C ALA A 256 -44.38 -18.82 -17.34
N LEU A 257 -44.42 -20.16 -17.46
CA LEU A 257 -43.97 -21.08 -16.42
C LEU A 257 -42.45 -20.97 -16.18
N GLU A 258 -41.66 -20.85 -17.25
CA GLU A 258 -40.20 -20.66 -17.18
C GLU A 258 -39.83 -19.36 -16.45
N ILE A 259 -40.51 -18.26 -16.79
CA ILE A 259 -40.34 -16.96 -16.12
C ILE A 259 -40.73 -17.06 -14.64
N GLU A 260 -41.83 -17.73 -14.33
CA GLU A 260 -42.26 -17.94 -12.94
C GLU A 260 -41.24 -18.77 -12.15
N GLN A 261 -40.72 -19.85 -12.72
CA GLN A 261 -39.68 -20.67 -12.11
C GLN A 261 -38.38 -19.89 -11.89
N ALA A 262 -37.93 -19.11 -12.88
CA ALA A 262 -36.76 -18.25 -12.77
C ALA A 262 -36.96 -17.15 -11.71
N ARG A 263 -38.16 -16.58 -11.63
CA ARG A 263 -38.50 -15.58 -10.61
C ARG A 263 -38.50 -16.18 -9.20
N LYS A 264 -39.03 -17.39 -9.05
CA LYS A 264 -39.07 -18.12 -7.78
C LYS A 264 -37.67 -18.50 -7.31
N SER A 265 -36.82 -19.03 -8.20
CA SER A 265 -35.43 -19.36 -7.87
C SER A 265 -34.62 -18.11 -7.51
N ALA A 266 -34.82 -17.00 -8.22
CA ALA A 266 -34.23 -15.71 -7.88
C ALA A 266 -34.71 -15.21 -6.51
N GLN A 267 -36.00 -15.32 -6.19
CA GLN A 267 -36.54 -14.97 -4.88
C GLN A 267 -35.98 -15.82 -3.74
N ASP A 268 -35.88 -17.13 -3.94
CA ASP A 268 -35.28 -18.03 -2.94
C ASP A 268 -33.79 -17.71 -2.71
N LEU A 269 -33.06 -17.35 -3.77
CA LEU A 269 -31.66 -16.91 -3.65
C LEU A 269 -31.54 -15.58 -2.90
N ILE A 270 -32.41 -14.60 -3.19
CA ILE A 270 -32.46 -13.33 -2.47
C ILE A 270 -32.75 -13.58 -0.99
N ARG A 271 -33.76 -14.41 -0.66
CA ARG A 271 -34.09 -14.75 0.73
C ARG A 271 -32.88 -15.36 1.45
N TYR A 272 -32.19 -16.31 0.82
CA TYR A 272 -30.99 -16.93 1.41
C TYR A 272 -29.88 -15.89 1.67
N LYS A 273 -29.67 -14.96 0.73
CA LYS A 273 -28.69 -13.88 0.89
C LYS A 273 -29.09 -12.89 1.96
N ASP A 274 -30.37 -12.55 2.07
CA ASP A 274 -30.89 -11.66 3.11
C ASP A 274 -30.78 -12.29 4.51
N GLU A 275 -31.09 -13.58 4.65
CA GLU A 275 -30.87 -14.33 5.90
C GLU A 275 -29.38 -14.35 6.30
N GLU A 276 -28.48 -14.50 5.32
CA GLU A 276 -27.04 -14.45 5.57
C GLU A 276 -26.58 -13.05 5.97
N ILE A 277 -27.10 -12.01 5.32
CA ILE A 277 -26.86 -10.61 5.70
C ILE A 277 -27.38 -10.35 7.11
N GLU A 278 -28.55 -10.88 7.48
CA GLU A 278 -29.12 -10.73 8.81
C GLU A 278 -28.31 -11.47 9.86
N ARG A 279 -27.84 -12.70 9.58
CA ARG A 279 -26.89 -13.43 10.43
C ARG A 279 -25.59 -12.65 10.62
N LEU A 280 -25.02 -12.10 9.54
CA LEU A 280 -23.81 -11.29 9.62
C LEU A 280 -24.04 -9.97 10.35
N ARG A 281 -25.22 -9.36 10.20
CA ARG A 281 -25.63 -8.16 10.94
C ARG A 281 -25.83 -8.45 12.41
N ASP A 282 -26.49 -9.55 12.79
CA ASP A 282 -26.68 -9.97 14.18
C ASP A 282 -25.34 -10.41 14.80
N MET A 283 -24.47 -11.09 14.05
CA MET A 283 -23.11 -11.42 14.49
C MET A 283 -22.28 -10.15 14.71
N LYS A 284 -22.32 -9.20 13.76
CA LYS A 284 -21.65 -7.89 13.89
C LYS A 284 -22.26 -7.09 15.03
N ALA A 285 -23.58 -7.09 15.18
CA ALA A 285 -24.27 -6.42 16.27
C ALA A 285 -23.87 -7.05 17.60
N ARG A 286 -23.90 -8.38 17.78
CA ARG A 286 -23.47 -9.06 19.02
C ARG A 286 -22.00 -8.84 19.34
N LEU A 287 -21.11 -8.89 18.34
CA LEU A 287 -19.69 -8.55 18.51
C LEU A 287 -19.53 -7.08 18.92
N SER A 288 -20.28 -6.17 18.28
CA SER A 288 -20.33 -4.75 18.64
C SER A 288 -20.99 -4.51 19.99
N THR A 289 -21.97 -5.30 20.42
CA THR A 289 -22.71 -5.11 21.69
C THR A 289 -21.89 -5.65 22.86
N LYS A 290 -21.05 -6.66 22.65
CA LYS A 290 -20.01 -7.03 23.64
C LYS A 290 -18.95 -5.95 23.78
N MET A 291 -18.52 -5.32 22.68
CA MET A 291 -17.58 -4.19 22.68
C MET A 291 -18.20 -2.87 23.20
N VAL A 292 -19.52 -2.70 23.10
CA VAL A 292 -20.26 -1.51 23.57
C VAL A 292 -20.76 -1.68 25.01
N GLY A 293 -20.97 -2.92 25.46
CA GLY A 293 -21.41 -3.24 26.83
C GLY A 293 -20.27 -3.26 27.86
N GLU A 294 -19.04 -3.54 27.44
CA GLU A 294 -17.82 -3.31 28.22
C GLU A 294 -17.30 -1.90 27.92
N THR A 295 -16.81 -1.18 28.93
CA THR A 295 -16.18 0.12 28.66
C THR A 295 -14.92 -0.12 27.81
N LEU A 296 -14.61 0.77 26.86
CA LEU A 296 -13.44 0.65 25.99
C LEU A 296 -12.15 0.38 26.80
N GLU A 297 -12.06 0.99 27.97
CA GLU A 297 -11.04 0.76 28.99
C GLU A 297 -10.95 -0.69 29.46
N GLN A 298 -12.07 -1.27 29.89
CA GLN A 298 -12.13 -2.64 30.38
C GLN A 298 -11.78 -3.65 29.28
N HIS A 299 -12.17 -3.36 28.04
CA HIS A 299 -11.82 -4.19 26.89
C HIS A 299 -10.30 -4.23 26.66
N CYS A 300 -9.66 -3.06 26.56
CA CYS A 300 -8.21 -2.96 26.37
C CYS A 300 -7.43 -3.58 27.55
N GLU A 301 -7.89 -3.36 28.78
CA GLU A 301 -7.29 -3.96 29.99
C GLU A 301 -7.39 -5.50 29.98
N THR A 302 -8.54 -6.05 29.60
CA THR A 302 -8.74 -7.50 29.49
C THR A 302 -7.86 -8.11 28.39
N GLN A 303 -7.80 -7.46 27.22
CA GLN A 303 -6.94 -7.90 26.11
C GLN A 303 -5.46 -7.89 26.50
N PHE A 304 -5.03 -6.85 27.23
CA PHE A 304 -3.67 -6.79 27.74
C PHE A 304 -3.38 -7.93 28.72
N ASN A 305 -4.24 -8.12 29.72
CA ASN A 305 -4.04 -9.13 30.76
C ASN A 305 -4.05 -10.56 30.21
N GLN A 306 -4.81 -10.85 29.14
CA GLN A 306 -4.77 -12.15 28.45
C GLN A 306 -3.40 -12.46 27.84
N LEU A 307 -2.72 -11.45 27.30
CA LEU A 307 -1.41 -11.59 26.63
C LEU A 307 -0.22 -11.29 27.55
N ARG A 308 -0.47 -10.76 28.74
CA ARG A 308 0.56 -10.34 29.70
C ARG A 308 1.55 -11.46 30.01
N ALA A 309 1.06 -12.66 30.31
CA ALA A 309 1.92 -13.79 30.68
C ALA A 309 2.82 -14.30 29.54
N THR A 310 2.39 -14.13 28.28
CA THR A 310 3.09 -14.71 27.12
C THR A 310 3.96 -13.69 26.40
N ALA A 311 3.50 -12.44 26.25
CA ALA A 311 4.16 -11.41 25.46
C ALA A 311 4.83 -10.31 26.31
N PHE A 312 4.32 -10.05 27.52
CA PHE A 312 4.73 -8.90 28.35
C PHE A 312 4.98 -9.29 29.84
N PRO A 313 5.90 -10.22 30.12
CA PRO A 313 6.08 -10.79 31.46
C PRO A 313 6.52 -9.77 32.51
N HIS A 314 7.25 -8.73 32.11
CA HIS A 314 7.78 -7.68 33.00
C HIS A 314 7.07 -6.32 32.84
N ALA A 315 5.91 -6.31 32.18
CA ALA A 315 5.18 -5.08 31.96
C ALA A 315 4.27 -4.69 33.13
N TYR A 316 4.31 -3.40 33.44
CA TYR A 316 3.40 -2.67 34.30
C TYR A 316 2.33 -1.99 33.44
N PHE A 317 1.06 -2.26 33.74
CA PHE A 317 -0.08 -1.63 33.09
C PHE A 317 -1.17 -1.39 34.13
N GLU A 318 -1.37 -0.13 34.50
CA GLU A 318 -2.38 0.28 35.47
C GLU A 318 -3.02 1.61 35.09
N LYS A 319 -4.21 1.87 35.67
CA LYS A 319 -4.88 3.17 35.56
C LYS A 319 -4.10 4.24 36.30
N ASP A 320 -4.03 5.44 35.73
CA ASP A 320 -3.36 6.58 36.40
C ASP A 320 -4.26 7.14 37.52
N ASN A 321 -4.05 6.65 38.73
CA ASN A 321 -4.79 7.06 39.93
C ASN A 321 -4.17 8.27 40.65
N ASP A 322 -3.01 8.76 40.21
CA ASP A 322 -2.32 9.87 40.86
C ASP A 322 -2.88 11.22 40.38
N ALA A 323 -3.82 11.73 41.18
CA ALA A 323 -4.65 12.91 40.93
C ALA A 323 -4.04 14.23 41.45
N SER A 324 -2.74 14.28 41.69
CA SER A 324 -2.08 15.38 42.40
C SER A 324 -2.20 16.76 41.73
N ASP A 325 -2.47 16.84 40.42
CA ASP A 325 -2.50 18.12 39.66
C ASP A 325 -3.68 18.30 38.68
N GLY A 326 -4.78 17.56 38.88
CA GLY A 326 -6.07 17.81 38.21
C GLY A 326 -6.23 17.27 36.78
N THR A 327 -5.21 16.66 36.19
CA THR A 327 -5.31 15.96 34.90
C THR A 327 -4.96 14.49 35.05
N LYS A 328 -5.87 13.60 34.66
CA LYS A 328 -5.70 12.14 34.71
C LYS A 328 -5.61 11.60 33.29
N GLY A 329 -4.57 10.81 33.01
CA GLY A 329 -4.55 9.89 31.86
C GLY A 329 -5.36 8.63 32.19
N ASP A 330 -5.70 7.83 31.18
CA ASP A 330 -6.53 6.64 31.42
C ASP A 330 -5.66 5.44 31.85
N PHE A 331 -4.57 5.16 31.12
CA PHE A 331 -3.64 4.07 31.48
C PHE A 331 -2.18 4.44 31.21
N ILE A 332 -1.28 3.89 32.03
CA ILE A 332 0.17 3.96 31.82
C ILE A 332 0.70 2.55 31.61
N PHE A 333 1.40 2.36 30.51
CA PHE A 333 2.19 1.16 30.23
C PHE A 333 3.67 1.47 30.46
N ARG A 334 4.36 0.62 31.21
CA ARG A 334 5.83 0.62 31.32
C ARG A 334 6.35 -0.80 31.26
N GLU A 335 7.40 -1.03 30.50
CA GLU A 335 8.10 -2.31 30.50
C GLU A 335 9.56 -2.09 30.87
N CYS A 336 10.07 -2.92 31.77
CA CYS A 336 11.47 -2.92 32.16
C CYS A 336 12.15 -4.23 31.75
N ASP A 337 13.46 -4.17 31.54
CA ASP A 337 14.29 -5.34 31.36
C ASP A 337 14.55 -6.09 32.68
N GLU A 338 15.23 -7.24 32.61
CA GLU A 338 15.61 -8.04 33.79
C GLU A 338 16.53 -7.30 34.78
N ALA A 339 17.21 -6.25 34.34
CA ALA A 339 18.09 -5.41 35.15
C ALA A 339 17.36 -4.18 35.75
N GLY A 340 16.06 -4.00 35.44
CA GLY A 340 15.24 -2.89 35.92
C GLY A 340 15.31 -1.61 35.07
N ASN A 341 15.97 -1.62 33.91
CA ASN A 341 15.99 -0.46 33.02
C ASN A 341 14.69 -0.38 32.22
N GLU A 342 14.13 0.83 32.11
CA GLU A 342 12.92 1.08 31.31
C GLU A 342 13.21 0.86 29.82
N ILE A 343 12.49 -0.08 29.21
CA ILE A 343 12.52 -0.36 27.78
C ILE A 343 11.63 0.66 27.07
N VAL A 344 10.37 0.75 27.45
CA VAL A 344 9.40 1.66 26.83
C VAL A 344 8.34 2.09 27.84
N SER A 345 7.91 3.34 27.74
CA SER A 345 6.77 3.88 28.49
C SER A 345 5.77 4.55 27.55
N ILE A 346 4.49 4.23 27.73
CA ILE A 346 3.40 4.70 26.86
C ILE A 346 2.27 5.23 27.74
N MET A 347 1.86 6.46 27.47
CA MET A 347 0.65 7.07 28.03
C MET A 347 -0.53 6.81 27.10
N PHE A 348 -1.61 6.22 27.63
CA PHE A 348 -2.84 5.96 26.89
C PHE A 348 -3.99 6.87 27.35
N GLU A 349 -4.71 7.43 26.38
CA GLU A 349 -6.03 8.03 26.58
C GLU A 349 -7.04 7.23 25.73
N MET A 350 -8.17 6.86 26.32
CA MET A 350 -9.22 6.07 25.70
C MET A 350 -10.47 6.93 25.53
N LYS A 351 -11.09 6.89 24.34
CA LYS A 351 -12.28 7.68 24.01
C LYS A 351 -13.33 6.83 23.29
N ASN A 352 -14.48 6.68 23.92
CA ASN A 352 -15.64 6.00 23.36
C ASN A 352 -16.62 7.02 22.73
N GLU A 353 -17.40 6.60 21.73
CA GLU A 353 -18.39 7.46 21.08
C GLU A 353 -19.55 7.82 22.03
N ASN A 354 -19.93 6.90 22.92
CA ASN A 354 -21.06 7.07 23.83
C ASN A 354 -20.81 8.00 25.03
N ASP A 355 -19.56 8.35 25.33
CA ASP A 355 -19.21 9.12 26.54
C ASP A 355 -19.39 10.64 26.38
N THR A 356 -19.73 11.11 25.17
CA THR A 356 -19.82 12.55 24.86
C THR A 356 -21.27 13.05 24.88
N THR A 357 -21.64 13.79 25.93
CA THR A 357 -22.93 14.49 26.00
C THR A 357 -22.99 15.66 25.01
N ALA A 358 -24.03 15.69 24.19
CA ALA A 358 -24.54 16.79 23.35
C ALA A 358 -23.66 17.37 22.22
N THR A 359 -22.33 17.31 22.28
CA THR A 359 -21.43 17.76 21.21
C THR A 359 -20.41 16.68 20.86
N LYS A 360 -20.41 16.25 19.59
CA LYS A 360 -19.42 15.28 19.08
C LYS A 360 -18.03 15.92 19.12
N HIS A 361 -17.18 15.45 20.04
CA HIS A 361 -15.78 15.86 20.11
C HIS A 361 -14.97 15.20 18.99
N LYS A 362 -13.96 15.91 18.49
CA LYS A 362 -13.01 15.38 17.50
C LYS A 362 -11.80 14.79 18.20
N ASN A 363 -11.07 13.92 17.50
CA ASN A 363 -9.83 13.35 18.05
C ASN A 363 -8.79 14.42 18.42
N GLU A 364 -8.72 15.50 17.63
CA GLU A 364 -7.78 16.61 17.86
C GLU A 364 -7.97 17.34 19.20
N ASP A 365 -9.19 17.33 19.75
CA ASP A 365 -9.52 18.02 21.00
C ASP A 365 -8.72 17.44 22.19
N PHE A 366 -8.29 16.18 22.09
CA PHE A 366 -7.62 15.44 23.16
C PHE A 366 -6.09 15.49 23.09
N PHE A 367 -5.50 15.89 21.96
CA PHE A 367 -4.05 15.80 21.75
C PHE A 367 -3.25 16.66 22.74
N LYS A 368 -3.70 17.89 22.98
CA LYS A 368 -3.00 18.81 23.89
C LYS A 368 -2.99 18.29 25.34
N LYS A 369 -4.09 17.68 25.78
CA LYS A 369 -4.20 17.08 27.11
C LYS A 369 -3.28 15.87 27.22
N LEU A 370 -3.37 14.96 26.26
CA LEU A 370 -2.56 13.73 26.24
C LEU A 370 -1.05 14.01 26.20
N ASP A 371 -0.58 14.97 25.41
CA ASP A 371 0.85 15.33 25.39
C ASP A 371 1.32 15.93 26.73
N SER A 372 0.47 16.73 27.37
CA SER A 372 0.76 17.28 28.70
C SER A 372 0.88 16.16 29.73
N ASP A 373 -0.02 15.19 29.72
CA ASP A 373 -0.04 14.08 30.66
C ASP A 373 1.17 13.15 30.45
N ARG A 374 1.51 12.88 29.18
CA ARG A 374 2.74 12.17 28.79
C ARG A 374 4.00 12.84 29.38
N LYS A 375 4.15 14.15 29.20
CA LYS A 375 5.33 14.90 29.68
C LYS A 375 5.42 14.93 31.20
N LYS A 376 4.29 15.17 31.88
CA LYS A 376 4.23 15.18 33.36
C LYS A 376 4.61 13.83 33.96
N LYS A 377 4.14 12.75 33.37
CA LYS A 377 4.40 11.38 33.85
C LYS A 377 5.71 10.80 33.29
N GLY A 378 6.47 11.57 32.50
CA GLY A 378 7.74 11.12 31.93
C GLY A 378 7.61 9.88 31.05
N CYS A 379 6.51 9.76 30.31
CA CYS A 379 6.31 8.65 29.37
C CYS A 379 6.93 9.00 28.01
N GLU A 380 7.53 8.01 27.35
CA GLU A 380 8.16 8.22 26.05
C GLU A 380 7.14 8.51 24.95
N TYR A 381 6.07 7.71 24.88
CA TYR A 381 5.04 7.78 23.84
C TYR A 381 3.68 8.20 24.38
N ALA A 382 2.86 8.81 23.52
CA ALA A 382 1.45 9.08 23.76
C ALA A 382 0.59 8.35 22.72
N VAL A 383 -0.43 7.62 23.15
CA VAL A 383 -1.32 6.90 22.25
C VAL A 383 -2.78 7.17 22.61
N LEU A 384 -3.52 7.75 21.66
CA LEU A 384 -4.96 7.94 21.77
C LEU A 384 -5.67 6.72 21.16
N VAL A 385 -6.42 5.98 21.97
CA VAL A 385 -7.28 4.87 21.53
C VAL A 385 -8.70 5.39 21.40
N THR A 386 -9.24 5.44 20.18
CA THR A 386 -10.48 6.17 19.92
C THR A 386 -11.48 5.43 19.04
N LEU A 387 -12.75 5.48 19.43
CA LEU A 387 -13.91 5.13 18.61
C LEU A 387 -14.60 6.36 18.00
N LEU A 388 -14.09 7.57 18.26
CA LEU A 388 -14.63 8.80 17.70
C LEU A 388 -14.35 8.91 16.19
N GLU A 389 -15.15 9.74 15.51
CA GLU A 389 -15.03 10.01 14.07
C GLU A 389 -14.98 8.72 13.21
N PRO A 390 -16.00 7.84 13.29
CA PRO A 390 -16.02 6.57 12.53
C PRO A 390 -16.11 6.78 11.02
N GLU A 391 -16.55 7.96 10.56
CA GLU A 391 -16.64 8.31 9.14
C GLU A 391 -15.33 8.92 8.59
N SER A 392 -14.32 9.15 9.44
CA SER A 392 -13.05 9.77 9.01
C SER A 392 -12.17 8.76 8.29
N GLU A 393 -11.91 8.99 6.99
CA GLU A 393 -11.00 8.16 6.19
C GLU A 393 -9.60 8.08 6.81
N LEU A 394 -9.10 9.18 7.37
CA LEU A 394 -7.76 9.25 7.96
C LEU A 394 -7.62 8.29 9.15
N TYR A 395 -8.51 8.37 10.13
CA TYR A 395 -8.44 7.55 11.36
C TYR A 395 -8.96 6.11 11.15
N ASN A 396 -9.61 5.82 10.02
CA ASN A 396 -10.01 4.46 9.64
C ASN A 396 -8.88 3.62 9.04
N THR A 397 -7.77 4.24 8.63
CA THR A 397 -6.59 3.51 8.14
C THR A 397 -5.89 2.66 9.22
N GLY A 398 -6.19 2.90 10.50
CA GLY A 398 -5.81 2.03 11.62
C GLY A 398 -4.86 2.67 12.62
N ILE A 399 -3.60 2.89 12.22
CA ILE A 399 -2.57 3.57 13.01
C ILE A 399 -2.20 4.87 12.31
N VAL A 400 -2.47 6.00 12.96
CA VAL A 400 -2.17 7.33 12.43
C VAL A 400 -1.05 7.96 13.27
N ASP A 401 0.03 8.35 12.60
CA ASP A 401 1.11 9.12 13.22
C ASP A 401 0.77 10.61 13.25
N VAL A 402 0.71 11.18 14.45
CA VAL A 402 0.47 12.62 14.66
C VAL A 402 1.71 13.33 15.22
N SER A 403 2.89 12.71 15.07
CA SER A 403 4.20 13.23 15.48
C SER A 403 4.58 14.55 14.82
N TYR A 404 3.96 14.89 13.68
CA TYR A 404 4.13 16.19 13.03
C TYR A 404 3.64 17.37 13.89
N ARG A 405 2.76 17.12 14.87
CA ARG A 405 2.19 18.15 15.76
C ARG A 405 2.59 17.94 17.22
N TYR A 406 2.63 16.69 17.68
CA TYR A 406 3.03 16.33 19.04
C TYR A 406 4.00 15.16 18.99
N GLU A 407 5.24 15.37 19.42
CA GLU A 407 6.32 14.40 19.31
C GLU A 407 5.94 13.03 19.92
N LYS A 408 6.19 11.95 19.16
CA LYS A 408 5.96 10.55 19.56
C LYS A 408 4.51 10.27 19.98
N MET A 409 3.55 10.84 19.23
CA MET A 409 2.12 10.65 19.47
C MET A 409 1.43 9.92 18.31
N TYR A 410 0.59 8.94 18.66
CA TYR A 410 -0.18 8.14 17.71
C TYR A 410 -1.68 8.12 18.05
N VAL A 411 -2.51 8.00 17.03
CA VAL A 411 -3.96 7.76 17.18
C VAL A 411 -4.28 6.40 16.58
N ILE A 412 -4.95 5.56 17.35
CA ILE A 412 -5.26 4.18 16.96
C ILE A 412 -6.70 3.79 17.25
N ARG A 413 -7.19 2.81 16.49
CA ARG A 413 -8.42 2.09 16.83
C ARG A 413 -8.14 0.96 17.83
N PRO A 414 -9.13 0.49 18.61
CA PRO A 414 -8.91 -0.49 19.69
C PRO A 414 -8.27 -1.81 19.21
N GLN A 415 -8.57 -2.25 17.98
CA GLN A 415 -7.98 -3.45 17.39
C GLN A 415 -6.46 -3.38 17.20
N PHE A 416 -5.89 -2.16 17.15
CA PHE A 416 -4.45 -1.94 17.02
C PHE A 416 -3.76 -1.69 18.37
N PHE A 417 -4.47 -1.79 19.49
CA PHE A 417 -3.94 -1.55 20.83
C PHE A 417 -2.72 -2.43 21.14
N ILE A 418 -2.88 -3.76 21.05
CA ILE A 418 -1.78 -4.69 21.29
C ILE A 418 -0.69 -4.59 20.21
N PRO A 419 -1.01 -4.58 18.90
CA PRO A 419 -0.01 -4.38 17.85
C PRO A 419 0.86 -3.12 18.05
N MET A 420 0.28 -2.01 18.51
CA MET A 420 1.00 -0.77 18.78
C MET A 420 2.00 -0.95 19.93
N ILE A 421 1.58 -1.54 21.05
CA ILE A 421 2.49 -1.82 22.19
C ILE A 421 3.66 -2.69 21.73
N THR A 422 3.37 -3.78 21.00
CA THR A 422 4.40 -4.69 20.48
C THR A 422 5.37 -3.97 19.54
N LEU A 423 4.87 -3.11 18.65
CA LEU A 423 5.69 -2.36 17.70
C LEU A 423 6.64 -1.41 18.42
N LEU A 424 6.12 -0.59 19.34
CA LEU A 424 6.90 0.38 20.09
C LEU A 424 7.93 -0.31 20.99
N ARG A 425 7.54 -1.41 21.64
CA ARG A 425 8.46 -2.25 22.43
C ARG A 425 9.61 -2.78 21.60
N ASN A 426 9.34 -3.38 20.44
CA ASN A 426 10.38 -3.97 19.60
C ASN A 426 11.34 -2.90 19.07
N ALA A 427 10.83 -1.72 18.72
CA ALA A 427 11.66 -0.58 18.35
C ALA A 427 12.57 -0.14 19.51
N ALA A 428 12.03 -0.08 20.73
CA ALA A 428 12.76 0.31 21.92
C ALA A 428 13.82 -0.73 22.35
N MET A 429 13.52 -2.02 22.24
CA MET A 429 14.46 -3.12 22.52
C MET A 429 15.72 -3.05 21.65
N ASN A 430 15.56 -2.73 20.36
CA ASN A 430 16.68 -2.54 19.45
C ASN A 430 17.52 -1.30 19.84
N ALA A 431 16.87 -0.22 20.29
CA ALA A 431 17.57 0.97 20.79
C ALA A 431 18.28 0.74 22.13
N LEU A 432 17.77 -0.19 22.96
CA LEU A 432 18.32 -0.49 24.28
C LEU A 432 19.70 -1.16 24.20
N ALA A 433 19.94 -2.03 23.21
CA ALA A 433 21.26 -2.61 22.96
C ALA A 433 22.32 -1.51 22.76
N TYR A 434 22.00 -0.51 21.92
CA TYR A 434 22.87 0.64 21.69
C TYR A 434 23.05 1.52 22.93
N LYS A 435 21.99 1.74 23.74
CA LYS A 435 22.09 2.50 24.99
C LYS A 435 23.01 1.79 26.01
N ARG A 436 22.90 0.47 26.15
CA ARG A 436 23.77 -0.32 27.04
C ARG A 436 25.24 -0.26 26.62
N GLU A 437 25.53 -0.34 25.33
CA GLU A 437 26.90 -0.17 24.81
C GLU A 437 27.44 1.23 25.12
N LEU A 438 26.63 2.28 24.93
CA LEU A 438 27.00 3.65 25.28
C LEU A 438 27.22 3.85 26.78
N GLU A 439 26.41 3.23 27.64
CA GLU A 439 26.60 3.29 29.10
C GLU A 439 27.85 2.55 29.55
N LEU A 440 28.15 1.38 28.98
CA LEU A 440 29.40 0.66 29.23
C LEU A 440 30.63 1.49 28.83
N VAL A 441 30.60 2.13 27.65
CA VAL A 441 31.67 3.02 27.20
C VAL A 441 31.80 4.25 28.12
N ARG A 442 30.68 4.82 28.57
CA ARG A 442 30.70 5.93 29.53
C ARG A 442 31.28 5.52 30.89
N GLN A 443 30.90 4.36 31.42
CA GLN A 443 31.46 3.84 32.68
C GLN A 443 32.96 3.60 32.55
N GLN A 444 33.43 3.04 31.44
CA GLN A 444 34.87 2.88 31.17
C GLN A 444 35.60 4.23 31.13
N ASN A 445 35.01 5.25 30.50
CA ASN A 445 35.59 6.59 30.47
C ASN A 445 35.63 7.25 31.86
N ILE A 446 34.61 7.03 32.70
CA ILE A 446 34.60 7.55 34.09
C ILE A 446 35.72 6.90 34.90
N ASP A 447 35.93 5.58 34.78
CA ASP A 447 36.98 4.87 35.53
C ASP A 447 38.39 5.29 35.08
N VAL A 448 38.59 5.54 33.79
CA VAL A 448 39.84 6.14 33.26
C VAL A 448 40.06 7.54 33.83
N THR A 449 39.01 8.35 33.91
CA THR A 449 39.10 9.73 34.44
C THR A 449 39.37 9.73 35.94
N GLU A 450 38.71 8.86 36.72
CA GLU A 450 38.96 8.73 38.15
C GLU A 450 40.36 8.16 38.44
N PHE A 451 40.85 7.25 37.60
CA PHE A 451 42.24 6.78 37.66
C PHE A 451 43.23 7.90 37.33
N GLU A 452 42.97 8.71 36.30
CA GLU A 452 43.80 9.87 35.97
C GLU A 452 43.82 10.90 37.10
N GLU A 453 42.68 11.21 37.72
CA GLU A 453 42.62 12.10 38.89
C GLU A 453 43.39 11.53 40.08
N LYS A 454 43.28 10.23 40.35
CA LYS A 454 44.07 9.56 41.41
C LYS A 454 45.57 9.55 41.10
N LEU A 455 45.95 9.40 39.83
CA LEU A 455 47.34 9.37 39.39
C LEU A 455 47.96 10.77 39.44
N LEU A 456 47.23 11.80 39.02
CA LEU A 456 47.60 13.21 39.18
C LEU A 456 47.72 13.57 40.67
N GLY A 457 46.74 13.18 41.49
CA GLY A 457 46.80 13.39 42.95
C GLY A 457 47.97 12.67 43.62
N PHE A 458 48.33 11.46 43.15
CA PHE A 458 49.53 10.76 43.60
C PHE A 458 50.82 11.49 43.19
N GLN A 459 50.92 11.94 41.93
CA GLN A 459 52.08 12.68 41.44
C GLN A 459 52.27 14.01 42.17
N GLU A 460 51.20 14.77 42.38
CA GLU A 460 51.23 16.01 43.17
C GLU A 460 51.63 15.76 44.62
N GLY A 461 51.03 14.74 45.26
CA GLY A 461 51.36 14.35 46.63
C GLY A 461 52.82 13.89 46.77
N PHE A 462 53.33 13.14 45.79
CA PHE A 462 54.71 12.69 45.73
C PHE A 462 55.69 13.85 45.52
N ASN A 463 55.43 14.73 44.55
CA ASN A 463 56.26 15.91 44.28
C ASN A 463 56.31 16.83 45.50
N ARG A 464 55.17 17.06 46.15
CA ARG A 464 55.11 17.90 47.36
C ARG A 464 55.92 17.30 48.52
N ASN A 465 55.83 15.99 48.73
CA ASN A 465 56.62 15.30 49.76
C ASN A 465 58.11 15.28 49.43
N TYR A 466 58.48 15.07 48.17
CA TYR A 466 59.85 15.10 47.70
C TYR A 466 60.47 16.50 47.85
N ASP A 467 59.75 17.56 47.44
CA ASP A 467 60.18 18.94 47.61
C ASP A 467 60.34 19.33 49.08
N LEU A 468 59.38 18.92 49.94
CA LEU A 468 59.47 19.20 51.36
C LEU A 468 60.66 18.47 52.00
N ALA A 469 60.89 17.22 51.63
CA ALA A 469 62.05 16.46 52.07
C ALA A 469 63.35 17.10 51.58
N SER A 470 63.44 17.45 50.30
CA SER A 470 64.59 18.12 49.67
C SER A 470 64.92 19.44 50.36
N ARG A 471 63.92 20.29 50.62
CA ARG A 471 64.10 21.54 51.39
C ARG A 471 64.61 21.29 52.80
N LYS A 472 64.04 20.32 53.52
CA LYS A 472 64.51 19.96 54.87
C LYS A 472 65.94 19.43 54.85
N PHE A 473 66.30 18.61 53.86
CA PHE A 473 67.68 18.16 53.66
C PHE A 473 68.61 19.34 53.42
N GLN A 474 68.22 20.31 52.58
CA GLN A 474 69.03 21.50 52.32
C GLN A 474 69.19 22.37 53.57
N THR A 475 68.12 22.61 54.33
CA THR A 475 68.20 23.37 55.59
C THR A 475 69.09 22.67 56.61
N ALA A 476 69.01 21.33 56.71
CA ALA A 476 69.91 20.57 57.58
C ALA A 476 71.38 20.71 57.16
N ILE A 477 71.67 20.73 55.85
CA ILE A 477 73.02 21.01 55.33
C ILE A 477 73.47 22.42 55.72
N ASP A 478 72.62 23.43 55.56
CA ASP A 478 72.93 24.82 55.91
C ASP A 478 73.19 25.00 57.42
N GLU A 479 72.44 24.28 58.28
CA GLU A 479 72.66 24.23 59.73
C GLU A 479 73.98 23.54 60.09
N ILE A 480 74.32 22.44 59.40
CA ILE A 480 75.62 21.77 59.55
C ILE A 480 76.76 22.75 59.19
N ASP A 481 76.67 23.46 58.08
CA ASP A 481 77.67 24.46 57.67
C ASP A 481 77.80 25.61 58.67
N THR A 482 76.67 26.04 59.24
CA THR A 482 76.66 27.06 60.30
C THR A 482 77.34 26.55 61.57
N THR A 483 77.10 25.29 61.93
CA THR A 483 77.74 24.63 63.07
C THR A 483 79.25 24.48 62.83
N ILE A 484 79.67 24.12 61.61
CA ILE A 484 81.07 24.05 61.22
C ILE A 484 81.75 25.43 61.38
N LYS A 485 81.11 26.52 60.93
CA LYS A 485 81.63 27.88 61.16
C LYS A 485 81.77 28.20 62.65
N HIS A 486 80.81 27.77 63.46
CA HIS A 486 80.86 27.98 64.91
C HIS A 486 82.02 27.20 65.55
N LEU A 487 82.22 25.94 65.15
CA LEU A 487 83.35 25.10 65.60
C LEU A 487 84.70 25.67 65.15
N GLN A 488 84.80 26.20 63.93
CA GLN A 488 85.99 26.91 63.45
C GLN A 488 86.30 28.13 64.33
N LYS A 489 85.28 28.92 64.67
CA LYS A 489 85.44 30.08 65.55
C LYS A 489 85.85 29.68 66.97
N VAL A 490 85.31 28.58 67.50
CA VAL A 490 85.72 28.02 68.81
C VAL A 490 87.17 27.57 68.75
N LYS A 491 87.59 26.87 67.69
CA LYS A 491 88.98 26.49 67.45
C LYS A 491 89.89 27.71 67.42
N ASP A 492 89.54 28.76 66.68
CA ASP A 492 90.34 29.99 66.61
C ASP A 492 90.45 30.69 67.97
N ASN A 493 89.36 30.72 68.74
CA ASN A 493 89.35 31.25 70.10
C ASN A 493 90.25 30.42 71.04
N LEU A 494 90.25 29.09 70.94
CA LEU A 494 91.12 28.21 71.73
C LEU A 494 92.58 28.41 71.36
N ILE A 495 92.92 28.50 70.07
CA ILE A 495 94.28 28.80 69.60
C ILE A 495 94.72 30.19 70.10
N SER A 496 93.84 31.19 70.07
CA SER A 496 94.17 32.51 70.61
C SER A 496 94.34 32.50 72.13
N SER A 497 93.56 31.68 72.85
CA SER A 497 93.70 31.50 74.29
C SER A 497 94.99 30.77 74.65
N GLU A 498 95.37 29.75 73.88
CA GLU A 498 96.67 29.08 74.00
C GLU A 498 97.81 30.07 73.75
N ASN A 499 97.72 30.89 72.70
CA ASN A 499 98.70 31.96 72.44
C ASN A 499 98.77 32.97 73.60
N ASN A 500 97.64 33.32 74.21
CA ASN A 500 97.60 34.19 75.38
C ASN A 500 98.20 33.53 76.63
N LEU A 501 97.97 32.23 76.83
CA LEU A 501 98.60 31.46 77.90
C LEU A 501 100.11 31.33 77.67
N ARG A 502 100.55 31.16 76.42
CA ARG A 502 101.98 31.18 76.05
C ARG A 502 102.59 32.54 76.39
N LEU A 503 101.95 33.64 75.97
CA LEU A 503 102.40 35.00 76.30
C LEU A 503 102.38 35.27 77.81
N ALA A 504 101.41 34.74 78.55
CA ALA A 504 101.34 34.85 80.00
C ALA A 504 102.44 34.03 80.68
N ASN A 505 102.73 32.83 80.19
CA ASN A 505 103.83 32.00 80.64
C ASN A 505 105.19 32.66 80.35
N ASP A 506 105.38 33.24 79.16
CA ASP A 506 106.57 34.02 78.80
C ASP A 506 106.74 35.23 79.72
N LYS A 507 105.64 35.92 80.08
CA LYS A 507 105.64 37.01 81.06
C LYS A 507 105.93 36.52 82.49
N ALA A 508 105.42 35.35 82.88
CA ALA A 508 105.67 34.75 84.18
C ALA A 508 107.12 34.27 84.34
N GLN A 509 107.69 33.65 83.30
CA GLN A 509 109.10 33.27 83.24
C GLN A 509 110.03 34.49 83.13
N GLY A 510 109.54 35.62 82.58
CA GLY A 510 110.25 36.90 82.53
C GLY A 510 110.29 37.70 83.85
N LEU A 511 109.65 37.23 84.92
CA LEU A 511 109.68 37.84 86.26
C LEU A 511 110.97 37.47 87.00
N SER A 512 112.03 38.25 86.82
CA SER A 512 113.19 38.19 87.71
C SER A 512 112.98 39.05 88.95
N ILE A 513 113.48 38.60 90.11
CA ILE A 513 113.46 39.35 91.41
C ILE A 513 113.97 40.79 91.24
N ARG A 514 114.86 41.00 90.27
CA ARG A 514 115.43 42.29 89.87
C ARG A 514 114.42 43.27 89.24
N LYS A 515 113.36 42.78 88.58
CA LYS A 515 112.26 43.60 88.02
C LYS A 515 111.14 43.87 89.04
N LEU A 516 110.96 42.99 90.03
CA LEU A 516 109.95 43.13 91.10
C LEU A 516 110.36 44.13 92.21
N THR A 517 111.65 44.47 92.35
CA THR A 517 112.18 45.32 93.43
C THR A 517 112.63 46.73 92.99
N TRP A 518 112.49 47.07 91.71
CA TRP A 518 112.98 48.34 91.13
C TRP A 518 112.33 49.60 91.74
N GLY A 519 111.14 49.49 92.33
CA GLY A 519 110.39 50.63 92.92
C GLY A 519 110.37 50.73 94.45
N ASN A 520 110.98 49.80 95.19
CA ASN A 520 110.87 49.74 96.66
C ASN A 520 112.23 49.91 97.36
N LYS A 521 112.50 51.13 97.86
CA LYS A 521 113.80 51.52 98.46
C LYS A 521 114.16 50.72 99.72
N THR A 522 113.18 50.27 100.50
CA THR A 522 113.39 49.56 101.78
C THR A 522 113.78 48.11 101.58
N MET A 523 113.24 47.44 100.55
CA MET A 523 113.61 46.06 100.22
C MET A 523 114.95 45.96 99.49
N LYS A 524 115.29 46.97 98.67
CA LYS A 524 116.61 47.06 98.05
C LYS A 524 117.72 47.15 99.11
N ALA A 525 117.54 47.96 100.15
CA ALA A 525 118.48 48.07 101.26
C ALA A 525 118.67 46.74 102.01
N LYS A 526 117.59 45.99 102.29
CA LYS A 526 117.67 44.68 102.95
C LYS A 526 118.31 43.59 102.08
N PHE A 527 118.14 43.65 100.76
CA PHE A 527 118.82 42.73 99.84
C PHE A 527 120.28 43.11 99.59
N ASP A 528 120.63 44.40 99.64
CA ASP A 528 122.03 44.84 99.62
C ASP A 528 122.75 44.46 100.93
N GLU A 529 122.10 44.59 102.11
CA GLU A 529 122.58 44.05 103.40
C GLU A 529 122.75 42.52 103.36
N ALA A 530 121.76 41.79 102.84
CA ALA A 530 121.85 40.34 102.68
C ALA A 530 122.93 39.91 101.67
N ARG A 531 123.28 40.77 100.70
CA ARG A 531 124.36 40.52 99.74
C ARG A 531 125.73 40.81 100.35
N GLU A 532 125.86 41.80 101.23
CA GLU A 532 127.06 42.01 102.05
C GLU A 532 127.26 40.89 103.09
N GLU A 533 126.17 40.33 103.66
CA GLU A 533 126.22 39.16 104.53
C GLU A 533 126.51 37.86 103.74
N ALA A 534 125.98 37.72 102.52
CA ALA A 534 126.27 36.58 101.65
C ALA A 534 127.70 36.63 101.06
N GLU A 535 128.28 37.81 100.80
CA GLU A 535 129.70 37.94 100.44
C GLU A 535 130.64 37.63 101.62
N ARG A 536 130.18 37.81 102.87
CA ARG A 536 130.91 37.29 104.05
C ARG A 536 130.78 35.77 104.20
N ALA A 537 129.63 35.18 103.85
CA ALA A 537 129.39 33.74 103.90
C ALA A 537 130.01 32.96 102.71
N ALA A 538 130.24 33.60 101.56
CA ALA A 538 130.87 32.99 100.38
C ALA A 538 132.41 32.89 100.46
N ARG A 539 133.03 33.25 101.60
CA ARG A 539 134.46 33.02 101.88
C ARG A 539 134.77 31.63 102.47
N GLU A 540 133.76 30.80 102.76
CA GLU A 540 133.96 29.46 103.34
C GLU A 540 133.13 28.39 102.60
N GLY A 541 133.79 27.63 101.71
CA GLY A 541 133.45 26.25 101.27
C GLY A 541 132.27 26.07 100.27
N VAL A 542 132.44 25.89 98.95
CA VAL A 542 133.05 24.77 98.16
C VAL A 542 132.14 23.51 98.08
N THR A 543 131.29 23.41 97.04
CA THR A 543 131.27 22.45 95.89
C THR A 543 130.68 21.06 96.16
N VAL A 544 130.11 20.23 95.26
CA VAL A 544 129.62 20.13 93.85
C VAL A 544 129.09 18.66 93.73
N GLU A 545 128.44 18.31 92.61
CA GLU A 545 128.03 16.97 92.08
C GLU A 545 126.60 16.54 92.47
N GLU A 546 125.57 16.56 91.61
CA GLU A 546 125.43 16.34 90.14
C GLU A 546 125.86 14.95 89.65
N ALA A 547 124.91 14.20 89.05
CA ALA A 547 125.00 13.43 87.79
C ALA A 547 123.87 12.34 87.69
N PRO A 548 123.57 11.71 86.52
CA PRO A 548 122.55 12.18 85.56
C PRO A 548 121.79 11.03 84.80
N GLY A 549 121.06 11.38 83.73
CA GLY A 549 120.75 10.52 82.55
C GLY A 549 119.24 10.28 82.32
N ALA A 550 118.54 10.88 81.32
CA ALA A 550 118.66 10.78 79.84
C ALA A 550 118.38 9.33 79.36
N GLU A 551 117.40 9.03 78.48
CA GLU A 551 117.35 9.31 77.03
C GLU A 551 116.05 8.71 76.39
N PRO A 552 115.78 8.68 75.05
CA PRO A 552 114.61 9.37 74.51
C PRO A 552 113.74 8.58 73.48
N ASP A 553 112.67 9.26 73.03
CA ASP A 553 112.10 9.36 71.66
C ASP A 553 111.48 8.19 70.84
N LEU A 554 110.42 8.62 70.12
CA LEU A 554 109.87 8.21 68.81
C LEU A 554 108.67 7.25 68.62
N ALA A 555 107.72 7.83 67.86
CA ALA A 555 106.84 7.32 66.80
C ALA A 555 105.59 6.51 67.21
N ASP A 556 104.36 7.02 67.07
CA ASP A 556 103.58 7.45 65.89
C ASP A 556 102.71 6.33 65.28
N SER A 557 101.39 6.55 65.37
CA SER A 557 100.32 6.24 64.40
C SER A 557 99.04 5.70 65.04
N CYS A 558 97.96 6.43 64.75
CA CYS A 558 96.61 6.30 65.26
C CYS A 558 95.81 5.15 64.62
N GLU A 559 94.98 4.52 65.47
CA GLU A 559 93.69 3.90 65.13
C GLU A 559 92.66 5.03 64.82
N VAL A 560 91.52 4.86 64.14
CA VAL A 560 90.59 3.75 63.88
C VAL A 560 89.91 4.04 62.53
#